data_AF-A0A0S8FTX5-F1
#
_entry.id   AF-A0A0S8FTX5-F1
#
_cell.length_a   1.000
_cell.length_b   1.000
_cell.length_c   1.000
_cell.angle_alpha   90.00
_cell.angle_beta   90.00
_cell.angle_gamma   90.00
#
_symmetry.space_group_name_H-M   'P 1'
#
loop_
_entity.id
_entity.type
_entity.pdbx_description
1 polymer ?
#
loop_
_entity_poly.entity_id
_entity_poly.type
_entity_poly.pdbx_seq_one_letter_code
_entity_poly.pdbx_strand_id
1 'polypeptide(L)'
;YYGQEYQGEYYFTVRIHKDNLRTKEKMLIQQYVPAQYFETEKFGKIDIQPEKERKFAFPYQILYMVLYVIPYLFYSNKKARDTEGAYSDVASLRWLKDDWVPPKIQIATFRKSGKVAKLDLIEAAFFLDYPVNKILTILASKLEESGVIQVTARDPLKIKVLQKTTNLRYHESAFLDAIKTDGSMNDAALKSMINQVVEKVSVQAWDCDLAATKAYYTEKFGAPSSEKPVDKEYNKGEYYDYLMDREFQRRRYYSDMEKGFVVYGESIRSYSAFVRSDACHSACYVHTACHDACHSACHSACHSACHSACHSACHSACVSGGAH
;
A
#
# COMPACT_ATOMS: atom_id res chain seq x y z
N TYR A 1 66.02 -56.67 53.07
CA TYR A 1 64.58 -56.53 53.38
C TYR A 1 64.06 -57.94 53.58
N TYR A 2 63.99 -58.40 54.84
CA TYR A 2 63.35 -59.67 55.17
C TYR A 2 61.85 -59.41 55.02
N GLY A 3 61.19 -60.19 54.16
CA GLY A 3 59.84 -59.91 53.67
C GLY A 3 58.76 -59.96 54.76
N GLN A 4 57.50 -60.08 54.35
CA GLN A 4 56.39 -60.03 55.31
C GLN A 4 56.33 -61.38 56.08
N GLU A 5 56.43 -61.34 57.40
CA GLU A 5 56.35 -62.54 58.25
C GLU A 5 54.90 -62.98 58.37
N TYR A 6 54.62 -64.21 57.95
CA TYR A 6 53.29 -64.81 58.10
C TYR A 6 53.46 -66.26 58.56
N GLN A 7 52.87 -66.58 59.71
CA GLN A 7 52.96 -67.92 60.35
C GLN A 7 54.39 -68.44 60.55
N GLY A 8 55.33 -67.54 60.88
CA GLY A 8 56.73 -67.90 61.20
C GLY A 8 57.64 -68.11 59.99
N GLU A 9 57.15 -67.91 58.76
CA GLU A 9 57.97 -67.89 57.55
C GLU A 9 57.98 -66.52 56.89
N TYR A 10 59.11 -66.16 56.29
CA TYR A 10 59.32 -64.88 55.61
C TYR A 10 59.05 -65.02 54.12
N TYR A 11 57.99 -64.35 53.63
CA TYR A 11 57.64 -64.37 52.21
C TYR A 11 58.11 -63.11 51.48
N PHE A 12 58.68 -63.28 50.29
CA PHE A 12 59.00 -62.17 49.39
C PHE A 12 57.72 -61.68 48.69
N THR A 13 57.10 -60.65 49.25
CA THR A 13 55.85 -60.09 48.73
C THR A 13 56.13 -58.85 47.88
N VAL A 14 55.70 -58.87 46.62
CA VAL A 14 55.78 -57.70 45.72
C VAL A 14 54.38 -57.17 45.43
N ARG A 15 54.11 -55.93 45.85
CA ARG A 15 52.84 -55.26 45.54
C ARG A 15 53.00 -54.43 44.27
N ILE A 16 52.19 -54.73 43.26
CA ILE A 16 52.14 -53.96 42.01
C ILE A 16 50.79 -53.27 41.94
N HIS A 17 50.81 -51.95 41.77
CA HIS A 17 49.63 -51.09 41.78
C HIS A 17 49.74 -50.05 40.67
N LYS A 18 48.61 -49.73 40.01
CA LYS A 18 48.50 -48.66 39.02
C LYS A 18 47.11 -48.03 39.13
N ASP A 19 47.07 -46.71 39.30
CA ASP A 19 45.82 -45.95 39.34
C ASP A 19 45.26 -45.69 37.93
N ASN A 20 43.93 -45.61 37.79
CA ASN A 20 43.19 -45.28 36.56
C ASN A 20 43.40 -46.22 35.35
N LEU A 21 43.17 -47.52 35.54
CA LEU A 21 43.10 -48.50 34.44
C LEU A 21 41.84 -48.31 33.57
N ARG A 22 42.02 -48.28 32.25
CA ARG A 22 40.90 -48.14 31.28
C ARG A 22 40.18 -49.47 31.08
N THR A 23 38.89 -49.41 30.72
CA THR A 23 37.95 -50.56 30.69
C THR A 23 38.38 -51.76 29.84
N LYS A 24 39.35 -51.61 28.92
CA LYS A 24 39.85 -52.72 28.08
C LYS A 24 41.38 -52.91 28.17
N GLU A 25 42.05 -52.17 29.04
CA GLU A 25 43.49 -52.30 29.22
C GLU A 25 43.77 -53.44 30.21
N LYS A 26 44.57 -54.42 29.78
CA LYS A 26 44.97 -55.55 30.64
C LYS A 26 46.31 -55.22 31.28
N MET A 27 46.38 -55.31 32.61
CA MET A 27 47.64 -55.15 33.35
C MET A 27 48.39 -56.49 33.36
N LEU A 28 49.06 -56.82 32.26
CA LEU A 28 49.90 -58.02 32.16
C LEU A 28 51.17 -57.79 32.97
N ILE A 29 51.41 -58.63 33.98
CA ILE A 29 52.57 -58.52 34.87
C ILE A 29 53.69 -59.38 34.28
N GLN A 30 54.78 -58.75 33.86
CA GLN A 30 56.03 -59.44 33.54
C GLN A 30 57.13 -58.85 34.41
N GLN A 31 57.70 -59.68 35.29
CA GLN A 31 58.72 -59.25 36.23
C GLN A 31 60.00 -60.03 35.97
N TYR A 32 61.11 -59.31 35.81
CA TYR A 32 62.41 -59.89 35.61
C TYR A 32 63.11 -59.97 36.95
N VAL A 33 63.27 -61.18 37.47
CA VAL A 33 63.99 -61.42 38.72
C VAL A 33 65.39 -61.94 38.38
N PRO A 34 66.47 -61.37 38.94
CA PRO A 34 67.82 -61.81 38.64
C PRO A 34 68.01 -63.28 39.03
N ALA A 35 68.42 -64.11 38.07
CA ALA A 35 68.55 -65.56 38.25
C ALA A 35 69.52 -65.97 39.37
N GLN A 36 70.47 -65.10 39.73
CA GLN A 36 71.46 -65.38 40.79
C GLN A 36 70.87 -65.64 42.18
N TYR A 37 69.59 -65.30 42.41
CA TYR A 37 68.91 -65.49 43.69
C TYR A 37 67.94 -66.69 43.70
N PHE A 38 67.76 -67.41 42.58
CA PHE A 38 66.80 -68.51 42.46
C PHE A 38 67.40 -69.70 41.69
N GLU A 39 67.34 -70.90 42.26
CA GLU A 39 67.78 -72.13 41.58
C GLU A 39 66.76 -72.51 40.49
N THR A 40 67.14 -72.30 39.23
CA THR A 40 66.26 -72.42 38.05
C THR A 40 66.04 -73.86 37.57
N GLU A 41 66.69 -74.86 38.19
CA GLU A 41 66.64 -76.26 37.73
C GLU A 41 65.28 -76.95 37.92
N LYS A 42 64.35 -76.38 38.69
CA LYS A 42 63.02 -76.97 38.94
C LYS A 42 61.94 -76.65 37.91
N PHE A 43 62.18 -75.76 36.96
CA PHE A 43 61.15 -75.37 35.99
C PHE A 43 61.39 -76.04 34.64
N GLY A 44 60.63 -77.10 34.36
CA GLY A 44 60.65 -77.79 33.07
C GLY A 44 60.31 -76.86 31.90
N LYS A 45 60.90 -77.10 30.72
CA LYS A 45 60.62 -76.35 29.49
C LYS A 45 59.16 -76.57 29.06
N ILE A 46 58.39 -75.49 28.98
CA ILE A 46 57.02 -75.50 28.44
C ILE A 46 57.13 -75.36 26.93
N ASP A 47 56.65 -76.35 26.18
CA ASP A 47 56.60 -76.32 24.72
C ASP A 47 55.25 -75.73 24.29
N ILE A 48 55.27 -74.55 23.65
CA ILE A 48 54.06 -73.80 23.28
C ILE A 48 53.72 -74.13 21.82
N GLN A 49 52.67 -74.91 21.61
CA GLN A 49 52.11 -75.16 20.27
C GLN A 49 51.23 -73.97 19.85
N PRO A 50 51.46 -73.34 18.67
CA PRO A 50 50.61 -72.24 18.21
C PRO A 50 49.26 -72.75 17.70
N GLU A 51 48.18 -72.13 18.16
CA GLU A 51 46.81 -72.44 17.75
C GLU A 51 46.54 -71.94 16.33
N LYS A 52 46.13 -72.84 15.42
CA LYS A 52 45.76 -72.50 14.03
C LYS A 52 44.30 -72.04 13.96
N GLU A 53 44.08 -70.73 13.93
CA GLU A 53 42.76 -70.18 13.58
C GLU A 53 42.50 -70.25 12.06
N ARG A 54 41.38 -70.86 11.66
CA ARG A 54 40.91 -70.82 10.27
C ARG A 54 40.25 -69.47 9.97
N LYS A 55 40.94 -68.61 9.23
CA LYS A 55 40.39 -67.34 8.73
C LYS A 55 39.55 -67.58 7.48
N PHE A 56 38.26 -67.87 7.64
CA PHE A 56 37.30 -67.72 6.54
C PHE A 56 36.78 -66.28 6.55
N ALA A 57 37.42 -65.40 5.78
CA ALA A 57 37.02 -64.00 5.65
C ALA A 57 35.99 -63.88 4.51
N PHE A 58 34.70 -63.87 4.84
CA PHE A 58 33.65 -63.56 3.87
C PHE A 58 33.77 -62.07 3.47
N PRO A 59 33.87 -61.71 2.18
CA PRO A 59 34.16 -60.34 1.75
C PRO A 59 32.90 -59.47 1.84
N TYR A 60 32.52 -59.09 3.05
CA TYR A 60 31.37 -58.21 3.35
C TYR A 60 31.40 -56.88 2.57
N GLN A 61 32.58 -56.45 2.11
CA GLN A 61 32.77 -55.29 1.26
C GLN A 61 32.05 -55.42 -0.10
N ILE A 62 32.03 -56.63 -0.67
CA ILE A 62 31.34 -56.90 -1.94
C ILE A 62 29.82 -56.80 -1.72
N LEU A 63 29.33 -57.37 -0.61
CA LEU A 63 27.91 -57.28 -0.25
C LEU A 63 27.47 -55.82 -0.04
N TYR A 64 28.29 -55.02 0.65
CA TYR A 64 28.02 -53.60 0.90
C TYR A 64 28.00 -52.77 -0.38
N MET A 65 28.93 -53.00 -1.31
CA MET A 65 28.97 -52.34 -2.62
C MET A 65 27.70 -52.59 -3.42
N VAL A 66 27.21 -53.83 -3.44
CA VAL A 66 25.99 -54.22 -4.18
C VAL A 66 24.74 -53.64 -3.53
N LEU A 67 24.64 -53.65 -2.20
CA LEU A 67 23.46 -53.19 -1.48
C LEU A 67 23.32 -51.65 -1.43
N TYR A 68 24.42 -50.91 -1.38
CA TYR A 68 24.37 -49.47 -1.10
C TYR A 68 24.90 -48.58 -2.22
N VAL A 69 26.02 -48.93 -2.86
CA VAL A 69 26.67 -48.04 -3.83
C VAL A 69 25.96 -48.09 -5.18
N ILE A 70 25.64 -49.29 -5.67
CA ILE A 70 24.98 -49.46 -6.98
C ILE A 70 23.59 -48.79 -7.01
N PRO A 71 22.70 -48.98 -6.01
CA PRO A 71 21.39 -48.32 -6.02
C PRO A 71 21.50 -46.79 -5.92
N TYR A 72 22.45 -46.29 -5.14
CA TYR A 72 22.69 -44.85 -5.00
C TYR A 72 23.10 -44.20 -6.32
N LEU A 73 24.05 -44.82 -7.05
CA LEU A 73 24.45 -44.33 -8.37
C LEU A 73 23.29 -44.36 -9.37
N PHE A 74 22.46 -45.40 -9.33
CA PHE A 74 21.29 -45.52 -10.21
C PHE A 74 20.24 -44.43 -9.90
N TYR A 75 19.97 -44.17 -8.62
CA TYR A 75 19.07 -43.11 -8.18
C TYR A 75 19.59 -41.72 -8.56
N SER A 76 20.87 -41.45 -8.32
CA SER A 76 21.51 -40.18 -8.67
C SER A 76 21.46 -39.91 -10.18
N ASN A 77 21.68 -40.95 -11.00
CA ASN A 77 21.66 -40.82 -12.46
C ASN A 77 20.23 -40.59 -12.99
N LYS A 78 19.24 -41.29 -12.42
CA LYS A 78 17.82 -41.03 -12.72
C LYS A 78 17.44 -39.58 -12.36
N LYS A 79 17.83 -39.11 -11.17
CA LYS A 79 17.53 -37.75 -10.72
C LYS A 79 18.19 -36.68 -11.60
N ALA A 80 19.43 -36.91 -12.05
CA ALA A 80 20.13 -36.00 -12.96
C ALA A 80 19.40 -35.85 -14.31
N ARG A 81 18.92 -36.97 -14.89
CA ARG A 81 18.11 -36.95 -16.11
C ARG A 81 16.78 -36.21 -15.93
N ASP A 82 16.10 -36.44 -14.81
CA ASP A 82 14.85 -35.74 -14.49
C ASP A 82 15.08 -34.22 -14.35
N THR A 83 16.22 -33.80 -13.79
CA THR A 83 16.57 -32.37 -13.67
C THR A 83 16.92 -31.73 -14.99
N GLU A 84 17.61 -32.42 -15.91
CA GLU A 84 17.89 -31.90 -17.25
C GLU A 84 16.59 -31.59 -18.03
N GLY A 85 15.58 -32.46 -17.93
CA GLY A 85 14.26 -32.22 -18.52
C GLY A 85 13.55 -31.00 -17.92
N ALA A 86 13.64 -30.81 -16.60
CA ALA A 86 13.06 -29.63 -15.94
C ALA A 86 13.76 -28.32 -16.36
N TYR A 87 15.07 -28.34 -16.64
CA TYR A 87 15.78 -27.15 -17.13
C TYR A 87 15.36 -26.75 -18.56
N SER A 88 15.09 -27.72 -19.44
CA SER A 88 14.55 -27.42 -20.77
C SER A 88 13.14 -26.81 -20.70
N ASP A 89 12.30 -27.26 -19.76
CA ASP A 89 10.96 -26.73 -19.56
C ASP A 89 10.97 -25.31 -18.97
N VAL A 90 11.95 -24.97 -18.13
CA VAL A 90 12.10 -23.60 -17.60
C VAL A 90 12.60 -22.64 -18.68
N ALA A 91 13.46 -23.10 -19.60
CA ALA A 91 13.90 -22.29 -20.73
C ALA A 91 12.72 -21.96 -21.67
N SER A 92 11.79 -22.90 -21.86
CA SER A 92 10.57 -22.68 -22.65
C SER A 92 9.51 -21.83 -21.94
N LEU A 93 9.71 -21.41 -20.68
CA LEU A 93 8.80 -20.51 -19.95
C LEU A 93 9.32 -19.06 -19.88
N ARG A 94 10.54 -18.78 -20.32
CA ARG A 94 11.14 -17.43 -20.28
C ARG A 94 10.41 -16.41 -21.14
N TRP A 95 9.79 -16.82 -22.25
CA TRP A 95 9.04 -15.92 -23.15
C TRP A 95 7.83 -15.24 -22.48
N LEU A 96 7.26 -15.84 -21.42
CA LEU A 96 6.11 -15.27 -20.72
C LEU A 96 6.44 -14.00 -19.93
N LYS A 97 7.73 -13.76 -19.65
CA LYS A 97 8.20 -12.67 -18.80
C LYS A 97 8.78 -11.49 -19.58
N ASP A 98 9.33 -11.75 -20.76
CA ASP A 98 10.04 -10.74 -21.55
C ASP A 98 9.11 -9.94 -22.47
N ASP A 99 7.92 -10.47 -22.81
CA ASP A 99 6.95 -9.80 -23.70
C ASP A 99 5.95 -8.88 -22.97
N TRP A 100 5.96 -8.86 -21.64
CA TRP A 100 5.05 -8.01 -20.87
C TRP A 100 5.58 -6.57 -20.78
N VAL A 101 5.11 -5.72 -21.70
CA VAL A 101 5.27 -4.26 -21.59
C VAL A 101 4.02 -3.69 -20.93
N PRO A 102 4.14 -2.95 -19.80
CA PRO A 102 2.98 -2.33 -19.17
C PRO A 102 2.27 -1.41 -20.17
N PRO A 103 0.94 -1.45 -20.27
CA PRO A 103 0.21 -0.62 -21.21
C PRO A 103 0.47 0.86 -20.90
N LYS A 104 0.85 1.63 -21.93
CA LYS A 104 0.96 3.09 -21.81
C LYS A 104 -0.45 3.67 -21.82
N ILE A 105 -0.90 4.16 -20.67
CA ILE A 105 -2.18 4.87 -20.56
C ILE A 105 -2.02 6.20 -21.29
N GLN A 106 -2.61 6.30 -22.48
CA GLN A 106 -2.78 7.58 -23.17
C GLN A 106 -4.03 8.25 -22.61
N ILE A 107 -3.84 9.25 -21.77
CA ILE A 107 -4.94 10.04 -21.22
C ILE A 107 -5.38 11.01 -22.32
N ALA A 108 -6.35 10.61 -23.13
CA ALA A 108 -7.02 11.52 -24.03
C ALA A 108 -7.79 12.55 -23.20
N THR A 109 -7.37 13.81 -23.22
CA THR A 109 -8.06 14.87 -22.50
C THR A 109 -9.18 15.44 -23.37
N PHE A 110 -10.42 15.40 -22.89
CA PHE A 110 -11.54 16.11 -23.53
C PHE A 110 -11.44 17.65 -23.42
N ARG A 111 -10.46 18.14 -22.64
CA ARG A 111 -10.23 19.56 -22.42
C ARG A 111 -9.68 20.24 -23.66
N LYS A 112 -10.28 21.37 -24.02
CA LYS A 112 -9.80 22.23 -25.10
C LYS A 112 -8.82 23.25 -24.51
N SER A 113 -7.57 23.19 -24.95
CA SER A 113 -6.52 24.14 -24.55
C SER A 113 -6.97 25.58 -24.79
N GLY A 114 -6.82 26.44 -23.78
CA GLY A 114 -7.24 27.85 -23.84
C GLY A 114 -8.74 28.13 -23.74
N LYS A 115 -9.63 27.12 -23.69
CA LYS A 115 -11.06 27.36 -23.46
C LYS A 115 -11.30 27.76 -22.00
N VAL A 116 -11.86 28.93 -21.78
CA VAL A 116 -12.24 29.43 -20.45
C VAL A 116 -13.73 29.12 -20.16
N ALA A 117 -14.01 28.58 -18.98
CA ALA A 117 -15.40 28.34 -18.54
C ALA A 117 -16.11 29.66 -18.22
N LYS A 118 -17.41 29.74 -18.51
CA LYS A 118 -18.27 30.87 -18.12
C LYS A 118 -18.94 30.55 -16.79
N LEU A 119 -18.43 31.15 -15.73
CA LEU A 119 -18.84 31.03 -14.34
C LEU A 119 -19.35 32.38 -13.82
N ASP A 120 -20.36 32.33 -12.97
CA ASP A 120 -20.85 33.46 -12.17
C ASP A 120 -19.82 33.89 -11.10
N LEU A 121 -20.00 35.04 -10.43
CA LEU A 121 -19.02 35.48 -9.41
C LEU A 121 -18.85 34.44 -8.29
N ILE A 122 -19.97 33.92 -7.78
CA ILE A 122 -20.00 32.92 -6.71
C ILE A 122 -19.34 31.62 -7.17
N GLU A 123 -19.70 31.14 -8.37
CA GLU A 123 -19.14 29.94 -8.99
C GLU A 123 -17.62 30.07 -9.23
N ALA A 124 -17.18 31.23 -9.74
CA ALA A 124 -15.78 31.56 -9.92
C ALA A 124 -15.03 31.63 -8.59
N ALA A 125 -15.64 32.18 -7.54
CA ALA A 125 -15.04 32.22 -6.21
C ALA A 125 -14.84 30.82 -5.61
N PHE A 126 -15.82 29.92 -5.78
CA PHE A 126 -15.64 28.51 -5.44
C PHE A 126 -14.52 27.90 -6.27
N PHE A 127 -14.52 28.08 -7.59
CA PHE A 127 -13.50 27.52 -8.49
C PHE A 127 -12.07 28.00 -8.19
N LEU A 128 -11.92 29.23 -7.71
CA LEU A 128 -10.64 29.83 -7.27
C LEU A 128 -10.24 29.46 -5.84
N ASP A 129 -10.95 28.53 -5.19
CA ASP A 129 -10.63 28.04 -3.85
C ASP A 129 -10.73 29.09 -2.73
N TYR A 130 -11.58 30.12 -2.89
CA TYR A 130 -11.84 31.06 -1.79
C TYR A 130 -12.57 30.38 -0.62
N PRO A 131 -12.36 30.86 0.62
CA PRO A 131 -13.06 30.34 1.79
C PRO A 131 -14.58 30.42 1.65
N VAL A 132 -15.28 29.31 1.95
CA VAL A 132 -16.75 29.23 1.84
C VAL A 132 -17.44 30.31 2.66
N ASN A 133 -16.96 30.59 3.88
CA ASN A 133 -17.54 31.63 4.74
C ASN A 133 -17.51 33.01 4.08
N LYS A 134 -16.44 33.36 3.36
CA LYS A 134 -16.39 34.63 2.61
C LYS A 134 -17.44 34.68 1.51
N ILE A 135 -17.64 33.58 0.80
CA ILE A 135 -18.63 33.49 -0.28
C ILE A 135 -20.04 33.63 0.31
N LEU A 136 -20.33 32.95 1.42
CA LEU A 136 -21.60 33.08 2.14
C LEU A 136 -21.81 34.52 2.65
N THR A 137 -20.75 35.19 3.09
CA THR A 137 -20.82 36.60 3.50
C THR A 137 -21.25 37.49 2.33
N ILE A 138 -20.66 37.32 1.14
CA ILE A 138 -21.04 38.10 -0.05
C ILE A 138 -22.49 37.82 -0.44
N LEU A 139 -22.90 36.56 -0.38
CA LEU A 139 -24.26 36.13 -0.68
C LEU A 139 -25.28 36.78 0.26
N ALA A 140 -25.03 36.72 1.57
CA ALA A 140 -25.89 37.34 2.57
C ALA A 140 -25.93 38.87 2.41
N SER A 141 -24.79 39.52 2.17
CA SER A 141 -24.74 40.97 1.92
C SER A 141 -25.59 41.35 0.69
N LYS A 142 -25.51 40.59 -0.42
CA LYS A 142 -26.33 40.83 -1.61
C LYS A 142 -27.82 40.69 -1.32
N LEU A 143 -28.20 39.64 -0.59
CA LEU A 143 -29.59 39.38 -0.25
C LEU A 143 -30.16 40.43 0.71
N GLU A 144 -29.34 40.92 1.65
CA GLU A 144 -29.72 41.99 2.58
C GLU A 144 -29.95 43.31 1.84
N GLU A 145 -29.06 43.66 0.92
CA GLU A 145 -29.20 44.86 0.11
C GLU A 145 -30.38 44.80 -0.86
N SER A 146 -30.75 43.61 -1.34
CA SER A 146 -31.99 43.42 -2.10
C SER A 146 -33.27 43.44 -1.25
N GLY A 147 -33.15 43.54 0.09
CA GLY A 147 -34.29 43.56 1.01
C GLY A 147 -34.96 42.19 1.22
N VAL A 148 -34.32 41.10 0.80
CA VAL A 148 -34.83 39.73 0.93
C VAL A 148 -34.63 39.20 2.35
N ILE A 149 -33.48 39.51 2.94
CA ILE A 149 -33.13 39.12 4.30
C ILE A 149 -32.76 40.35 5.14
N GLN A 150 -32.82 40.20 6.46
CA GLN A 150 -32.34 41.19 7.42
C GLN A 150 -31.47 40.50 8.47
N VAL A 151 -30.23 40.97 8.64
CA VAL A 151 -29.33 40.48 9.69
C VAL A 151 -29.73 41.14 11.01
N THR A 152 -30.27 40.35 11.94
CA THR A 152 -30.73 40.83 13.25
C THR A 152 -29.61 40.84 14.29
N ALA A 153 -28.72 39.85 14.24
CA ALA A 153 -27.53 39.75 15.09
C ALA A 153 -26.38 39.13 14.30
N ARG A 154 -25.12 39.50 14.60
CA ARG A 154 -23.92 38.99 13.91
C ARG A 154 -23.14 37.96 14.74
N ASP A 155 -23.28 38.02 16.07
CA ASP A 155 -22.63 37.10 17.00
C ASP A 155 -23.59 36.77 18.16
N PRO A 156 -24.26 35.59 18.15
CA PRO A 156 -24.34 34.62 17.05
C PRO A 156 -25.14 35.16 15.85
N LEU A 157 -24.83 34.69 14.64
CA LEU A 157 -25.50 35.14 13.42
C LEU A 157 -26.99 34.76 13.43
N LYS A 158 -27.87 35.77 13.32
CA LYS A 158 -29.31 35.59 13.20
C LYS A 158 -29.85 36.36 12.01
N ILE A 159 -30.48 35.65 11.09
CA ILE A 159 -31.00 36.20 9.84
C ILE A 159 -32.51 35.99 9.79
N LYS A 160 -33.25 37.05 9.47
CA LYS A 160 -34.70 36.99 9.26
C LYS A 160 -35.01 37.13 7.78
N VAL A 161 -35.81 36.21 7.23
CA VAL A 161 -36.31 36.30 5.86
C VAL A 161 -37.52 37.25 5.85
N LEU A 162 -37.46 38.30 5.02
CA LEU A 162 -38.53 39.30 4.89
C LEU A 162 -39.48 38.95 3.75
N GLN A 163 -38.94 38.69 2.56
CA GLN A 163 -39.72 38.44 1.35
C GLN A 163 -39.05 37.37 0.49
N LYS A 164 -39.78 36.31 0.10
CA LYS A 164 -39.30 35.35 -0.91
C LYS A 164 -39.65 35.88 -2.30
N THR A 165 -38.65 36.40 -3.00
CA THR A 165 -38.78 36.87 -4.40
C THR A 165 -38.66 35.69 -5.36
N THR A 166 -39.37 35.72 -6.49
CA THR A 166 -39.37 34.64 -7.49
C THR A 166 -38.16 34.66 -8.44
N ASN A 167 -37.44 35.79 -8.54
CA ASN A 167 -36.29 35.97 -9.42
C ASN A 167 -34.97 35.84 -8.64
N LEU A 168 -34.70 34.64 -8.10
CA LEU A 168 -33.48 34.33 -7.36
C LEU A 168 -32.66 33.28 -8.11
N ARG A 169 -31.33 33.37 -8.02
CA ARG A 169 -30.46 32.31 -8.55
C ARG A 169 -30.56 31.04 -7.70
N TYR A 170 -30.13 29.91 -8.28
CA TYR A 170 -30.26 28.61 -7.62
C TYR A 170 -29.52 28.54 -6.27
N HIS A 171 -28.33 29.16 -6.16
CA HIS A 171 -27.57 29.21 -4.92
C HIS A 171 -28.17 30.18 -3.90
N GLU A 172 -28.86 31.22 -4.37
CA GLU A 172 -29.57 32.17 -3.49
C GLU A 172 -30.83 31.54 -2.91
N SER A 173 -31.61 30.83 -3.72
CA SER A 173 -32.78 30.09 -3.23
C SER A 173 -32.38 29.01 -2.23
N ALA A 174 -31.34 28.23 -2.56
CA ALA A 174 -30.84 27.19 -1.66
C ALA A 174 -30.27 27.74 -0.35
N PHE A 175 -29.71 28.96 -0.36
CA PHE A 175 -29.31 29.64 0.86
C PHE A 175 -30.50 30.10 1.71
N LEU A 176 -31.55 30.64 1.10
CA LEU A 176 -32.77 31.03 1.83
C LEU A 176 -33.45 29.84 2.49
N ASP A 177 -33.44 28.68 1.82
CA ASP A 177 -34.00 27.44 2.38
C ASP A 177 -33.16 26.87 3.51
N ALA A 178 -31.89 27.29 3.63
CA ALA A 178 -31.03 26.95 4.77
C ALA A 178 -31.30 27.80 6.01
N ILE A 179 -32.06 28.90 5.91
CA ILE A 179 -32.40 29.74 7.06
C ILE A 179 -33.59 29.11 7.80
N LYS A 180 -33.39 28.78 9.08
CA LYS A 180 -34.46 28.24 9.95
C LYS A 180 -35.42 29.33 10.40
N THR A 181 -36.57 28.92 10.94
CA THR A 181 -37.58 29.82 11.49
C THR A 181 -37.12 30.61 12.72
N ASP A 182 -36.12 30.11 13.46
CA ASP A 182 -35.49 30.79 14.60
C ASP A 182 -34.40 31.81 14.18
N GLY A 183 -34.13 31.89 12.87
CA GLY A 183 -33.11 32.73 12.27
C GLY A 183 -31.69 32.16 12.36
N SER A 184 -31.52 30.94 12.87
CA SER A 184 -30.26 30.20 12.81
C SER A 184 -30.10 29.50 11.45
N MET A 185 -28.87 29.08 11.15
CA MET A 185 -28.59 28.33 9.92
C MET A 185 -28.80 26.82 10.10
N ASN A 186 -29.30 26.17 9.06
CA ASN A 186 -29.34 24.72 8.93
C ASN A 186 -28.10 24.22 8.18
N ASP A 187 -27.21 23.55 8.91
CA ASP A 187 -25.92 23.11 8.37
C ASP A 187 -26.05 22.04 7.28
N ALA A 188 -27.05 21.17 7.37
CA ALA A 188 -27.29 20.15 6.35
C ALA A 188 -27.76 20.79 5.02
N ALA A 189 -28.59 21.82 5.11
CA ALA A 189 -29.06 22.57 3.96
C ALA A 189 -27.93 23.39 3.32
N LEU A 190 -27.07 24.04 4.13
CA LEU A 190 -25.87 24.73 3.62
C LEU A 190 -24.92 23.76 2.91
N LYS A 191 -24.69 22.56 3.46
CA LYS A 191 -23.89 21.52 2.79
C LYS A 191 -24.50 21.12 1.45
N SER A 192 -25.82 20.94 1.39
CA SER A 192 -26.52 20.63 0.13
C SER A 192 -26.36 21.76 -0.89
N MET A 193 -26.48 23.03 -0.48
CA MET A 193 -26.25 24.19 -1.35
C MET A 193 -24.83 24.18 -1.93
N ILE A 194 -23.81 23.95 -1.09
CA ILE A 194 -22.41 23.89 -1.53
C ILE A 194 -22.22 22.78 -2.56
N ASN A 195 -22.77 21.59 -2.29
CA ASN A 195 -22.68 20.46 -3.23
C ASN A 195 -23.32 20.79 -4.59
N GLN A 196 -24.47 21.46 -4.60
CA GLN A 196 -25.13 21.89 -5.82
C GLN A 196 -24.29 22.88 -6.63
N VAL A 197 -23.65 23.86 -5.97
CA VAL A 197 -22.76 24.81 -6.64
C VAL A 197 -21.55 24.10 -7.22
N VAL A 198 -20.93 23.19 -6.46
CA VAL A 198 -19.78 22.41 -6.93
C VAL A 198 -20.15 21.55 -8.14
N GLU A 199 -21.29 20.86 -8.08
CA GLU A 199 -21.78 20.04 -9.19
C GLU A 199 -21.98 20.88 -10.45
N LYS A 200 -22.63 22.04 -10.35
CA LYS A 200 -22.79 22.95 -11.49
C LYS A 200 -21.47 23.46 -12.05
N VAL A 201 -20.54 23.90 -11.19
CA VAL A 201 -19.20 24.34 -11.62
C VAL A 201 -18.47 23.20 -12.32
N SER A 202 -18.57 21.97 -11.82
CA SER A 202 -17.95 20.80 -12.44
C SER A 202 -18.49 20.53 -13.85
N VAL A 203 -19.81 20.67 -14.04
CA VAL A 203 -20.49 20.51 -15.33
C VAL A 203 -20.17 21.67 -16.28
N GLN A 204 -19.87 22.87 -15.80
CA GLN A 204 -19.48 24.00 -16.65
C GLN A 204 -17.99 23.97 -17.02
N ALA A 205 -17.14 23.45 -16.14
CA ALA A 205 -15.69 23.40 -16.28
C ALA A 205 -15.17 22.07 -16.91
N TRP A 206 -16.05 21.16 -17.33
CA TRP A 206 -15.67 19.82 -17.78
C TRP A 206 -14.70 19.81 -18.98
N ASP A 207 -14.92 20.66 -19.97
CA ASP A 207 -14.10 20.74 -21.21
C ASP A 207 -13.18 21.95 -21.27
N CYS A 208 -13.10 22.73 -20.20
CA CYS A 208 -12.27 23.92 -20.14
C CYS A 208 -10.82 23.58 -19.79
N ASP A 209 -9.93 24.50 -20.15
CA ASP A 209 -8.58 24.53 -19.63
C ASP A 209 -8.62 25.11 -18.21
N LEU A 210 -8.34 24.27 -17.21
CA LEU A 210 -8.39 24.67 -15.81
C LEU A 210 -7.37 25.78 -15.49
N ALA A 211 -6.16 25.71 -16.06
CA ALA A 211 -5.11 26.67 -15.78
C ALA A 211 -5.46 28.03 -16.39
N ALA A 212 -5.92 28.03 -17.65
CA ALA A 212 -6.38 29.25 -18.32
C ALA A 212 -7.59 29.87 -17.61
N THR A 213 -8.55 29.04 -17.18
CA THR A 213 -9.73 29.51 -16.44
C THR A 213 -9.35 30.14 -15.10
N LYS A 214 -8.45 29.53 -14.33
CA LYS A 214 -7.97 30.10 -13.07
C LYS A 214 -7.24 31.42 -13.29
N ALA A 215 -6.37 31.50 -14.29
CA ALA A 215 -5.64 32.72 -14.61
C ALA A 215 -6.61 33.86 -14.99
N TYR A 216 -7.59 33.57 -15.85
CA TYR A 216 -8.60 34.55 -16.29
C TYR A 216 -9.39 35.14 -15.12
N TYR A 217 -9.92 34.30 -14.23
CA TYR A 217 -10.71 34.79 -13.09
C TYR A 217 -9.86 35.50 -12.03
N THR A 218 -8.62 35.06 -11.82
CA THR A 218 -7.68 35.73 -10.90
C THR A 218 -7.35 37.14 -11.37
N GLU A 219 -7.10 37.33 -12.67
CA GLU A 219 -6.88 38.65 -13.27
C GLU A 219 -8.12 39.53 -13.13
N LYS A 220 -9.30 38.98 -13.44
CA LYS A 220 -10.58 39.70 -13.34
C LYS A 220 -10.93 40.13 -11.92
N PHE A 221 -10.60 39.32 -10.92
CA PHE A 221 -10.82 39.68 -9.51
C PHE A 221 -9.81 40.73 -9.04
N GLY A 222 -8.59 40.71 -9.59
CA GLY A 222 -7.55 41.70 -9.31
C GLY A 222 -7.84 43.09 -9.86
N ALA A 223 -8.42 43.17 -11.06
CA ALA A 223 -8.77 44.44 -11.72
C ALA A 223 -10.25 44.45 -12.14
N PRO A 224 -11.19 44.64 -11.19
CA PRO A 224 -12.63 44.69 -11.50
C PRO A 224 -13.02 45.88 -12.40
N SER A 225 -12.11 46.80 -12.67
CA SER A 225 -12.25 47.96 -13.56
C SER A 225 -12.26 47.59 -15.05
N SER A 226 -13.20 46.76 -15.50
CA SER A 226 -13.40 46.51 -16.94
C SER A 226 -14.84 46.81 -17.37
N GLU A 227 -15.01 47.30 -18.61
CA GLU A 227 -16.31 47.59 -19.27
C GLU A 227 -17.32 46.41 -19.22
N LYS A 228 -16.85 45.20 -18.92
CA LYS A 228 -17.66 43.99 -18.78
C LYS A 228 -17.42 43.35 -17.41
N PRO A 229 -18.35 43.50 -16.46
CA PRO A 229 -18.20 42.85 -15.16
C PRO A 229 -18.28 41.34 -15.29
N VAL A 230 -17.62 40.61 -14.38
CA VAL A 230 -17.69 39.13 -14.32
C VAL A 230 -19.13 38.68 -14.19
N ASP A 231 -19.88 39.39 -13.35
CA ASP A 231 -21.29 39.15 -13.10
C ASP A 231 -22.03 40.48 -13.03
N LYS A 232 -23.17 40.58 -13.73
CA LYS A 232 -24.00 41.80 -13.73
C LYS A 232 -24.71 42.01 -12.39
N GLU A 233 -25.09 40.93 -11.71
CA GLU A 233 -25.78 41.01 -10.41
C GLU A 233 -24.79 41.22 -9.27
N TYR A 234 -23.59 40.65 -9.38
CA TYR A 234 -22.51 40.79 -8.39
C TYR A 234 -21.41 41.74 -8.86
N ASN A 235 -21.78 42.97 -9.20
CA ASN A 235 -20.86 43.98 -9.76
C ASN A 235 -20.34 45.01 -8.73
N LYS A 236 -20.54 44.81 -7.42
CA LYS A 236 -20.02 45.76 -6.44
C LYS A 236 -18.53 45.58 -6.23
N GLY A 237 -17.77 46.67 -6.32
CA GLY A 237 -16.32 46.68 -6.04
C GLY A 237 -15.98 46.09 -4.67
N GLU A 238 -16.82 46.36 -3.67
CA GLU A 238 -16.67 45.82 -2.30
C GLU A 238 -16.60 44.29 -2.25
N TYR A 239 -17.31 43.57 -3.14
CA TYR A 239 -17.27 42.10 -3.17
C TYR A 239 -15.89 41.59 -3.61
N TYR A 240 -15.31 42.21 -4.62
CA TYR A 240 -13.96 41.88 -5.09
C TYR A 240 -12.91 42.28 -4.05
N ASP A 241 -13.05 43.45 -3.45
CA ASP A 241 -12.15 43.93 -2.40
C ASP A 241 -12.18 43.00 -1.20
N TYR A 242 -13.35 42.49 -0.80
CA TYR A 242 -13.48 41.54 0.29
C TYR A 242 -12.90 40.15 -0.01
N LEU A 243 -13.13 39.60 -1.21
CA LEU A 243 -12.51 38.33 -1.63
C LEU A 243 -10.98 38.43 -1.62
N MET A 244 -10.45 39.56 -2.09
CA MET A 244 -9.01 39.82 -2.22
C MET A 244 -8.35 40.40 -0.97
N ASP A 245 -9.07 40.48 0.16
CA ASP A 245 -8.58 41.03 1.43
C ASP A 245 -8.07 42.49 1.35
N ARG A 246 -8.63 43.27 0.42
CA ARG A 246 -8.34 44.70 0.26
C ARG A 246 -9.08 45.53 1.31
N GLU A 247 -8.58 46.72 1.58
CA GLU A 247 -9.23 47.67 2.49
C GLU A 247 -10.43 48.34 1.83
N PHE A 248 -11.56 48.36 2.54
CA PHE A 248 -12.79 49.06 2.14
C PHE A 248 -13.63 49.43 3.35
N GLN A 249 -14.54 50.39 3.20
CA GLN A 249 -15.28 51.01 4.32
C GLN A 249 -16.07 50.00 5.17
N ARG A 250 -16.69 49.00 4.53
CA ARG A 250 -17.51 47.99 5.20
C ARG A 250 -16.73 46.73 5.58
N ARG A 251 -15.40 46.72 5.54
CA ARG A 251 -14.59 45.51 5.82
C ARG A 251 -14.91 44.88 7.18
N ARG A 252 -15.06 45.70 8.23
CA ARG A 252 -15.44 45.24 9.57
C ARG A 252 -16.80 44.55 9.56
N TYR A 253 -17.78 45.11 8.85
CA TYR A 253 -19.12 44.54 8.72
C TYR A 253 -19.08 43.12 8.15
N TYR A 254 -18.34 42.94 7.05
CA TYR A 254 -18.22 41.64 6.38
C TYR A 254 -17.45 40.64 7.25
N SER A 255 -16.37 41.07 7.90
CA SER A 255 -15.58 40.20 8.79
C SER A 255 -16.37 39.74 10.02
N ASP A 256 -17.20 40.61 10.60
CA ASP A 256 -18.03 40.22 11.75
C ASP A 256 -19.13 39.24 11.33
N MET A 257 -19.69 39.40 10.13
CA MET A 257 -20.65 38.44 9.59
C MET A 257 -20.01 37.09 9.22
N GLU A 258 -18.80 37.11 8.67
CA GLU A 258 -18.01 35.91 8.34
C GLU A 258 -17.78 35.02 9.56
N LYS A 259 -17.42 35.62 10.70
CA LYS A 259 -17.23 34.91 11.98
C LYS A 259 -18.51 34.27 12.49
N GLY A 260 -19.66 34.89 12.18
CA GLY A 260 -20.97 34.40 12.55
C GLY A 260 -21.41 33.15 11.77
N PHE A 261 -20.82 32.88 10.61
CA PHE A 261 -21.06 31.64 9.86
C PHE A 261 -20.30 30.47 10.50
N VAL A 262 -20.99 29.74 11.37
CA VAL A 262 -20.50 28.48 11.95
C VAL A 262 -20.86 27.33 11.02
N VAL A 263 -20.14 27.17 9.91
CA VAL A 263 -20.20 25.93 9.12
C VAL A 263 -19.25 24.93 9.80
N TYR A 264 -19.78 23.81 10.30
CA TYR A 264 -19.13 22.80 11.17
C TYR A 264 -17.63 22.54 10.96
N GLY A 265 -16.99 22.12 12.07
CA GLY A 265 -15.58 21.75 12.26
C GLY A 265 -15.04 20.54 11.50
N GLU A 266 -15.59 20.18 10.35
CA GLU A 266 -14.93 19.33 9.36
C GLU A 266 -14.96 19.99 7.97
N SER A 267 -13.79 20.04 7.36
CA SER A 267 -13.30 21.13 6.53
C SER A 267 -13.76 21.08 5.07
N ILE A 268 -14.96 21.55 4.74
CA ILE A 268 -15.17 22.12 3.40
C ILE A 268 -14.72 23.58 3.44
N ARG A 269 -13.40 23.79 3.50
CA ARG A 269 -12.80 25.14 3.50
C ARG A 269 -12.77 25.76 2.12
N SER A 270 -12.68 24.94 1.08
CA SER A 270 -12.55 25.35 -0.32
C SER A 270 -13.10 24.28 -1.27
N TYR A 271 -13.27 24.63 -2.53
CA TYR A 271 -13.67 23.70 -3.59
C TYR A 271 -12.70 22.52 -3.74
N SER A 272 -11.40 22.75 -3.72
CA SER A 272 -10.37 21.72 -3.77
C SER A 272 -10.41 20.79 -2.55
N ALA A 273 -10.73 21.31 -1.36
CA ALA A 273 -10.95 20.48 -0.18
C ALA A 273 -12.18 19.59 -0.36
N PHE A 274 -13.25 20.10 -0.96
CA PHE A 274 -14.43 19.31 -1.30
C PHE A 274 -14.13 18.23 -2.34
N VAL A 275 -13.44 18.57 -3.44
CA VAL A 275 -13.05 17.60 -4.49
C VAL A 275 -12.17 16.48 -3.93
N ARG A 276 -11.38 16.78 -2.89
CA ARG A 276 -10.55 15.79 -2.18
C ARG A 276 -11.28 15.05 -1.06
N SER A 277 -12.52 15.42 -0.74
CA SER A 277 -13.31 14.79 0.31
C SER A 277 -14.07 13.57 -0.18
N ASP A 278 -14.47 12.70 0.75
CA ASP A 278 -15.30 11.51 0.47
C ASP A 278 -16.65 11.86 -0.18
N ALA A 279 -17.13 13.10 -0.02
CA ALA A 279 -18.32 13.58 -0.71
C ALA A 279 -18.14 13.58 -2.23
N CYS A 280 -16.97 13.98 -2.75
CA CYS A 280 -16.65 13.86 -4.18
C CYS A 280 -16.51 12.40 -4.61
N HIS A 281 -15.96 11.55 -3.75
CA HIS A 281 -15.85 10.12 -4.03
C HIS A 281 -17.23 9.47 -4.22
N SER A 282 -18.21 9.83 -3.37
CA SER A 282 -19.59 9.35 -3.48
C SER A 282 -20.33 9.87 -4.72
N ALA A 283 -20.08 11.13 -5.13
CA ALA A 283 -20.65 11.69 -6.36
C ALA A 283 -20.14 10.99 -7.64
N CYS A 284 -18.89 10.53 -7.66
CA CYS A 284 -18.34 9.75 -8.77
C CYS A 284 -18.99 8.36 -8.94
N TYR A 285 -19.56 7.77 -7.88
CA TYR A 285 -20.31 6.51 -8.00
C TYR A 285 -21.74 6.70 -8.53
N VAL A 286 -22.30 7.90 -8.39
CA VAL A 286 -23.66 8.23 -8.87
C VAL A 286 -23.66 8.67 -10.34
N HIS A 287 -22.55 9.28 -10.82
CA HIS A 287 -22.37 9.67 -12.22
C HIS A 287 -21.57 8.61 -13.00
N THR A 288 -22.31 7.63 -13.52
CA THR A 288 -21.85 6.44 -14.25
C THR A 288 -20.98 6.71 -15.49
N ALA A 289 -20.94 7.91 -16.05
CA ALA A 289 -20.18 8.16 -17.28
C ALA A 289 -18.65 8.01 -17.12
N CYS A 290 -18.08 8.52 -16.02
CA CYS A 290 -16.62 8.44 -15.78
C CYS A 290 -16.23 7.09 -15.19
N HIS A 291 -17.04 6.54 -14.28
CA HIS A 291 -16.85 5.21 -13.72
C HIS A 291 -16.97 4.13 -14.81
N ASP A 292 -17.99 4.18 -15.66
CA ASP A 292 -18.19 3.17 -16.69
C ASP A 292 -17.19 3.29 -17.83
N ALA A 293 -16.75 4.50 -18.20
CA ALA A 293 -15.69 4.66 -19.19
C ALA A 293 -14.35 4.10 -18.70
N CYS A 294 -13.96 4.39 -17.45
CA CYS A 294 -12.74 3.82 -16.87
C CYS A 294 -12.88 2.31 -16.59
N HIS A 295 -13.99 1.87 -16.01
CA HIS A 295 -14.27 0.46 -15.74
C HIS A 295 -14.35 -0.34 -17.04
N SER A 296 -14.99 0.18 -18.10
CA SER A 296 -15.04 -0.50 -19.40
C SER A 296 -13.69 -0.51 -20.12
N ALA A 297 -12.89 0.55 -20.04
CA ALA A 297 -11.55 0.58 -20.63
C ALA A 297 -10.61 -0.40 -19.91
N CYS A 298 -10.61 -0.43 -18.57
CA CYS A 298 -9.81 -1.36 -17.78
C CYS A 298 -10.31 -2.80 -17.89
N HIS A 299 -11.64 -3.03 -17.84
CA HIS A 299 -12.23 -4.34 -18.03
C HIS A 299 -11.98 -4.86 -19.44
N SER A 300 -12.15 -4.05 -20.49
CA SER A 300 -11.85 -4.46 -21.87
C SER A 300 -10.38 -4.73 -22.12
N ALA A 301 -9.46 -3.95 -21.52
CA ALA A 301 -8.02 -4.21 -21.62
C ALA A 301 -7.63 -5.52 -20.90
N CYS A 302 -8.17 -5.77 -19.71
CA CYS A 302 -7.93 -7.01 -18.97
C CYS A 302 -8.60 -8.22 -19.63
N HIS A 303 -9.85 -8.10 -20.08
CA HIS A 303 -10.55 -9.15 -20.80
C HIS A 303 -9.83 -9.45 -22.12
N SER A 304 -9.41 -8.45 -22.89
CA SER A 304 -8.67 -8.68 -24.15
C SER A 304 -7.31 -9.33 -23.92
N ALA A 305 -6.57 -8.92 -22.88
CA ALA A 305 -5.27 -9.52 -22.56
C ALA A 305 -5.42 -10.99 -22.11
N CYS A 306 -6.40 -11.29 -21.24
CA CYS A 306 -6.67 -12.65 -20.78
C CYS A 306 -7.28 -13.54 -21.87
N HIS A 307 -8.22 -13.03 -22.67
CA HIS A 307 -8.85 -13.80 -23.75
C HIS A 307 -7.88 -14.08 -24.89
N SER A 308 -6.99 -13.13 -25.22
CA SER A 308 -5.93 -13.35 -26.22
C SER A 308 -4.88 -14.34 -25.73
N ALA A 309 -4.41 -14.23 -24.49
CA ALA A 309 -3.46 -15.18 -23.92
C ALA A 309 -4.03 -16.61 -23.85
N CYS A 310 -5.31 -16.76 -23.49
CA CYS A 310 -6.00 -18.05 -23.47
C CYS A 310 -6.29 -18.60 -24.88
N HIS A 311 -6.72 -17.77 -25.85
CA HIS A 311 -6.91 -18.22 -27.24
C HIS A 311 -5.58 -18.62 -27.90
N SER A 312 -4.50 -17.87 -27.68
CA SER A 312 -3.17 -18.21 -28.20
C SER A 312 -2.65 -19.51 -27.59
N ALA A 313 -2.79 -19.71 -26.28
CA ALA A 313 -2.40 -20.97 -25.63
C ALA A 313 -3.21 -22.18 -26.14
N CYS A 314 -4.52 -22.02 -26.36
CA CYS A 314 -5.38 -23.07 -26.93
C CYS A 314 -5.08 -23.34 -28.41
N HIS A 315 -4.83 -22.31 -29.23
CA HIS A 315 -4.44 -22.49 -30.64
C HIS A 315 -3.04 -23.13 -30.77
N SER A 316 -2.08 -22.75 -29.93
CA SER A 316 -0.77 -23.40 -29.89
C SER A 316 -0.90 -24.87 -29.52
N ALA A 317 -1.71 -25.22 -28.52
CA ALA A 317 -1.96 -26.62 -28.15
C ALA A 317 -2.71 -27.42 -29.22
N CYS A 318 -3.60 -26.78 -30.00
CA CYS A 318 -4.38 -27.44 -31.05
C CYS A 318 -3.58 -27.66 -32.34
N VAL A 319 -2.61 -26.79 -32.68
CA VAL A 319 -1.75 -26.94 -33.87
C VAL A 319 -0.49 -27.78 -33.58
N SER A 320 -0.08 -27.91 -32.30
CA SER A 320 0.99 -28.85 -31.90
C SER A 320 0.49 -30.24 -31.50
N GLY A 321 -0.81 -30.41 -31.26
CA GLY A 321 -1.48 -31.68 -31.01
C GLY A 321 -1.79 -32.42 -32.32
N GLY A 322 -0.78 -32.66 -33.16
CA GLY A 322 -0.90 -33.60 -34.26
C GLY A 322 -1.28 -34.96 -33.69
N ALA A 323 -2.47 -35.44 -34.05
CA ALA A 323 -2.93 -36.78 -33.73
C ALA A 323 -1.88 -37.81 -34.17
N HIS A 324 -1.49 -38.66 -33.22
CA HIS A 324 -1.08 -40.03 -33.52
C HIS A 324 -2.23 -40.80 -34.17
#